data_AF-A0A4Q7FVN2-F1
#
_entry.id   AF-A0A4Q7FVN2-F1
#
_cell.length_a   1.000
_cell.length_b   1.000
_cell.length_c   1.000
_cell.angle_alpha   90.00
_cell.angle_beta   90.00
_cell.angle_gamma   90.00
#
_symmetry.space_group_name_H-M   'P 1'
#
loop_
_entity.id
_entity.type
_entity.pdbx_description
1 polymer ?
#
loop_
_entity_poly.entity_id
_entity_poly.type
_entity_poly.pdbx_seq_one_letter_code
_entity_poly.pdbx_strand_id
1 'polypeptide(L)' 'MSGHRASYIVFKGPIAGDMDVDHLCNNRICVNPDHLEAVSHRENCIRRGYRRSLAALASARSRT' A
#
# COMPACT_ATOMS: atom_id res chain seq x y z
N MET A 1 -11.87 8.91 7.52
CA MET A 1 -10.42 8.57 7.59
C MET A 1 -10.29 7.04 7.60
N SER A 2 -9.34 6.44 6.86
CA SER A 2 -9.15 4.99 6.84
C SER A 2 -8.38 4.49 8.08
N GLY A 3 -8.60 3.22 8.47
CA GLY A 3 -7.95 2.64 9.66
C GLY A 3 -6.42 2.63 9.59
N HIS A 4 -5.84 2.33 8.43
CA HIS A 4 -4.37 2.36 8.25
C HIS A 4 -3.81 3.79 8.32
N ARG A 5 -4.51 4.82 7.81
CA ARG A 5 -4.08 6.22 7.95
C ARG A 5 -4.11 6.66 9.41
N ALA A 6 -5.15 6.29 10.15
CA ALA A 6 -5.24 6.58 11.58
C ALA A 6 -4.08 5.92 12.35
N SER A 7 -3.82 4.63 12.10
CA SER A 7 -2.68 3.91 12.69
C SER A 7 -1.34 4.60 12.38
N TYR A 8 -1.09 4.94 11.10
CA TYR A 8 0.11 5.66 10.71
C TYR A 8 0.28 6.97 11.51
N ILE A 9 -0.78 7.78 11.62
CA ILE A 9 -0.69 9.06 12.34
C ILE A 9 -0.39 8.86 13.83
N VAL A 10 -1.04 7.89 14.47
CA VAL A 10 -0.86 7.62 15.90
C VAL A 10 0.57 7.15 16.22
N PHE A 11 1.17 6.31 15.37
CA PHE A 11 2.46 5.67 15.66
C PHE A 11 3.67 6.31 14.96
N LYS A 12 3.47 6.98 13.82
CA LYS A 12 4.54 7.57 12.98
C LYS A 12 4.42 9.08 12.79
N GLY A 13 3.29 9.68 13.20
CA GLY A 13 3.06 11.10 13.10
C GLY A 13 2.38 11.54 11.79
N PRO A 14 2.28 12.85 11.57
CA PRO A 14 1.46 13.41 10.49
C PRO A 14 1.94 12.95 9.11
N ILE A 15 0.97 12.68 8.23
CA ILE A 15 1.22 12.38 6.81
C ILE A 15 1.37 13.72 6.09
N ALA A 16 2.49 13.95 5.40
CA ALA A 16 2.67 15.17 4.61
C ALA A 16 1.61 15.25 3.50
N GLY A 17 1.24 16.47 3.09
CA GLY A 17 0.05 16.75 2.26
C GLY A 17 -0.04 15.92 0.97
N ASP A 18 1.08 15.70 0.29
CA ASP A 18 1.14 15.01 -1.00
C ASP A 18 1.58 13.53 -0.89
N MET A 19 1.49 12.96 0.31
CA MET A 19 1.87 11.58 0.58
C MET A 19 0.66 10.65 0.75
N ASP A 20 0.79 9.46 0.17
CA ASP A 20 -0.10 8.34 0.34
C ASP A 20 0.48 7.33 1.35
N VAL A 21 -0.37 6.68 2.13
CA VAL A 21 0.04 5.56 2.98
C VAL A 21 -0.06 4.27 2.17
N ASP A 22 1.07 3.64 1.89
CA ASP A 22 1.19 2.38 1.16
C ASP A 22 1.32 1.19 2.12
N HIS A 23 0.71 0.07 1.74
CA HIS A 23 0.79 -1.20 2.46
C HIS A 23 1.95 -2.03 1.92
N LEU A 24 3.03 -2.15 2.67
CA LEU A 24 4.18 -2.99 2.31
C LEU A 24 3.78 -4.48 2.21
N CYS A 25 2.81 -4.90 3.02
CA CYS A 25 2.31 -6.27 3.08
C CYS A 25 1.25 -6.62 2.02
N ASN A 26 0.82 -5.67 1.16
CA ASN A 26 -0.27 -5.83 0.19
C ASN A 26 -1.63 -6.27 0.78
N ASN A 27 -1.79 -6.27 2.11
CA ASN A 27 -3.04 -6.59 2.78
C ASN A 27 -3.81 -5.30 3.11
N ARG A 28 -4.87 -5.02 2.36
CA ARG A 28 -5.68 -3.77 2.48
C ARG A 28 -6.32 -3.55 3.85
N ILE A 29 -6.60 -4.62 4.59
CA ILE A 29 -7.21 -4.52 5.94
C ILE A 29 -6.16 -4.38 7.05
N CYS A 30 -4.87 -4.50 6.73
CA CYS A 30 -3.80 -4.40 7.72
C CYS A 30 -3.67 -2.96 8.24
N VAL A 31 -3.50 -2.85 9.56
CA VAL A 31 -3.30 -1.58 10.28
C VAL A 31 -2.02 -1.58 11.13
N ASN A 32 -1.17 -2.61 11.03
CA ASN A 32 0.12 -2.63 11.73
C ASN A 32 0.98 -1.47 11.21
N PRO A 33 1.40 -0.50 12.05
CA PRO A 33 2.22 0.63 11.61
C PRO A 33 3.52 0.22 10.92
N ASP A 34 4.12 -0.92 11.28
CA ASP A 34 5.37 -1.40 10.66
C ASP A 34 5.17 -1.84 9.20
N HIS A 35 3.94 -2.15 8.82
CA HIS A 35 3.58 -2.52 7.44
C HIS A 35 3.11 -1.33 6.60
N LEU A 36 3.20 -0.10 7.13
CA LEU A 36 2.74 1.13 6.49
C LEU A 36 3.90 2.08 6.22
N GLU A 37 3.94 2.65 5.03
CA GLU A 37 4.94 3.63 4.61
C GLU A 37 4.25 4.84 3.98
N ALA A 38 4.62 6.07 4.38
CA ALA A 38 4.22 7.25 3.64
C ALA A 38 5.11 7.38 2.41
N VAL A 39 4.51 7.38 1.22
CA VAL A 39 5.20 7.49 -0.06
C VAL A 39 4.59 8.60 -0.90
N SER A 40 5.31 9.09 -1.91
CA SER A 40 4.71 10.00 -2.88
C SER A 40 3.57 9.31 -3.65
N HIS A 41 2.60 10.09 -4.12
CA HIS A 41 1.53 9.58 -4.98
C HIS A 41 2.07 8.80 -6.19
N ARG A 42 3.14 9.32 -6.82
CA ARG A 42 3.83 8.68 -7.95
C ARG A 42 4.35 7.29 -7.60
N GLU A 43 5.01 7.15 -6.46
CA GLU A 43 5.55 5.87 -6.00
C GLU A 43 4.43 4.86 -5.70
N ASN A 44 3.36 5.31 -5.04
CA ASN A 44 2.18 4.48 -4.77
C ASN A 44 1.55 3.95 -6.08
N CYS A 45 1.43 4.81 -7.11
CA CYS A 45 0.92 4.40 -8.43
C CYS A 45 1.82 3.35 -9.11
N ILE A 46 3.15 3.55 -9.10
CA ILE A 46 4.12 2.61 -9.70
C ILE A 46 4.03 1.25 -9.00
N ARG A 47 4.07 1.22 -7.66
CA ARG A 47 3.98 -0.02 -6.88
C ARG A 47 2.65 -0.74 -7.12
N ARG A 48 1.53 -0.01 -7.16
CA ARG A 48 0.21 -0.58 -7.49
C ARG A 48 0.16 -1.16 -8.90
N GLY A 49 0.77 -0.50 -9.87
CA GLY A 49 0.91 -1.01 -11.23
C GLY A 49 1.66 -2.35 -11.26
N TYR A 50 2.83 -2.41 -10.61
CA TYR A 50 3.63 -3.62 -10.52
C TYR A 50 2.87 -4.79 -9.88
N ARG A 51 2.19 -4.54 -8.75
CA ARG A 51 1.34 -5.54 -8.05
C ARG A 51 0.23 -6.09 -8.97
N ARG A 52 -0.42 -5.23 -9.76
CA ARG A 52 -1.45 -5.64 -10.72
C ARG A 52 -0.86 -6.49 -11.85
N SER A 53 0.28 -6.11 -12.39
CA SER A 53 0.96 -6.88 -13.45
C SER A 53 1.37 -8.27 -12.96
N LEU A 54 1.94 -8.38 -11.76
CA LEU A 54 2.27 -9.68 -11.16
C LEU A 54 1.04 -10.56 -10.96
N ALA A 55 -0.07 -10.00 -10.46
CA ALA A 55 -1.31 -10.73 -10.29
C ALA A 55 -1.86 -11.25 -11.63
N ALA A 56 -1.82 -10.42 -12.69
CA ALA A 56 -2.25 -10.83 -14.02
C ALA A 56 -1.41 -11.99 -14.58
N LEU A 57 -0.09 -11.95 -14.39
CA LEU A 57 0.83 -13.03 -14.79
C LEU A 57 0.57 -14.32 -14.00
N ALA A 58 0.32 -14.23 -12.70
CA ALA A 58 -0.01 -15.38 -11.87
C ALA A 58 -1.31 -16.05 -12.33
N SER A 59 -2.37 -15.28 -12.58
CA SER A 59 -3.65 -15.80 -13.09
C SER A 59 -3.58 -16.39 -14.50
N ALA A 60 -2.58 -16.01 -15.31
CA ALA A 60 -2.36 -16.61 -16.62
C ALA A 60 -1.75 -18.02 -16.51
N ARG A 61 -0.95 -18.30 -15.47
CA ARG A 61 -0.26 -19.58 -15.27
C ARG A 61 -1.12 -20.67 -14.63
N SER A 62 -2.27 -20.32 -14.05
CA SER A 62 -3.16 -21.24 -13.33
C SER A 62 -4.20 -21.94 -14.23
N ARG A 63 -4.12 -21.78 -15.56
CA ARG A 63 -5.06 -22.36 -16.53
C ARG A 63 -4.48 -23.61 -17.21
N THR A 64 -4.30 -24.67 -16.41
CA THR A 64 -4.09 -26.06 -16.83
C THR A 64 -4.87 -26.94 -15.88
#